data_AF-A0A8T0Q510-F1
#
_entry.id   AF-A0A8T0Q510-F1
#
_cell.length_a   1.000
_cell.length_b   1.000
_cell.length_c   1.000
_cell.angle_alpha   90.00
_cell.angle_beta   90.00
_cell.angle_gamma   90.00
#
_symmetry.space_group_name_H-M   'P 1'
#
loop_
_entity.id
_entity.type
_entity.pdbx_description
1 polymer ?
#
loop_
_entity_poly.entity_id
_entity_poly.type
_entity_poly.pdbx_seq_one_letter_code
_entity_poly.pdbx_strand_id
1 'polypeptide(L)'
;MQYAGDRPGDDAKTAAAGSGNGVFVKGCQKFVTTDDLQVAPASTSLMLSLCQKFGVQDPADLEQSILRFTSEKITSLLKRSLTSNQPLTGIHFNVPISPDDATLSMIPGNLCPEKVNETEDKIGDVKIKILQTKINSAVLYAEVGQDFVDLVFGLLSVPLGSMTKAFGQRLSNGCIDNLYRSILGSAEGYMGRDCQNLLLAPELAAFSGSSASQILQVNESAPRKLNINSCFMCFKIGGFSNLSRCRVEYNCRYTNCQNYPKTAQLCELDPKSPGGNSSNSDAYVKRAPQSFMVTDDLGVRPLSLDGSLRVVSEGKIQMKDLVEKEVTLTKFQVMELQRAALMSRGALSSVLLPPKKKKNLKHLRY
;
A
#
# COMPACT_ATOMS: atom_id res chain seq x y z
N MET A 1 7.68 4.87 -27.78
CA MET A 1 7.09 4.46 -26.48
C MET A 1 8.22 4.46 -25.48
N GLN A 2 8.19 5.37 -24.52
CA GLN A 2 9.16 5.46 -23.45
C GLN A 2 8.37 5.14 -22.18
N TYR A 3 8.66 4.01 -21.55
CA TYR A 3 8.03 3.64 -20.30
C TYR A 3 8.52 4.59 -19.20
N ALA A 4 7.67 4.86 -18.21
CA ALA A 4 8.07 5.53 -16.99
C ALA A 4 9.14 4.68 -16.29
N GLY A 5 10.41 5.02 -16.51
CA GLY A 5 11.56 4.24 -16.05
C GLY A 5 12.87 4.54 -16.80
N ASP A 6 12.83 5.06 -18.03
CA ASP A 6 14.06 5.37 -18.76
C ASP A 6 14.66 6.73 -18.37
N ARG A 7 15.86 6.69 -17.77
CA ARG A 7 16.76 7.84 -17.65
C ARG A 7 17.22 8.27 -19.06
N PRO A 8 17.27 9.57 -19.39
CA PRO A 8 17.95 10.02 -20.60
C PRO A 8 19.44 9.69 -20.47
N GLY A 9 20.02 9.06 -21.49
CA GLY A 9 21.47 8.93 -21.63
C GLY A 9 22.07 10.30 -21.89
N ASP A 10 22.93 10.75 -20.98
CA ASP A 10 23.61 12.03 -21.08
C ASP A 10 25.09 11.75 -21.41
N ASP A 11 25.41 11.76 -22.71
CA ASP A 11 26.77 11.90 -23.20
C ASP A 11 27.19 13.37 -23.06
N ALA A 12 27.46 13.78 -21.82
CA ALA A 12 28.16 15.02 -21.53
C ALA A 12 28.91 14.89 -20.21
N LYS A 13 30.23 14.70 -20.31
CA LYS A 13 31.20 14.83 -19.22
C LYS A 13 30.86 16.04 -18.35
N THR A 14 30.27 15.80 -17.19
CA THR A 14 30.12 16.81 -16.14
C THR A 14 30.71 16.23 -14.88
N ALA A 15 31.79 16.86 -14.42
CA ALA A 15 32.50 16.51 -13.21
C ALA A 15 31.52 16.43 -12.02
N ALA A 16 31.45 15.25 -11.40
CA ALA A 16 30.69 15.03 -10.18
C ALA A 16 31.39 15.75 -9.01
N ALA A 17 31.07 17.03 -8.82
CA ALA A 17 31.22 17.67 -7.53
C ALA A 17 30.14 17.10 -6.60
N GLY A 18 30.58 16.31 -5.61
CA GLY A 18 29.71 15.53 -4.74
C GLY A 18 28.77 16.38 -3.89
N SER A 19 27.47 16.23 -4.08
CA SER A 19 26.53 16.40 -2.99
C SER A 19 26.57 15.10 -2.19
N GLY A 20 27.26 15.11 -1.04
CA GLY A 20 27.37 13.97 -0.14
C GLY A 20 26.06 13.61 0.56
N ASN A 21 24.90 13.68 -0.12
CA ASN A 21 23.58 13.36 0.40
C ASN A 21 22.98 12.17 -0.34
N GLY A 22 22.41 11.21 0.42
CA GLY A 22 21.62 10.12 -0.14
C GLY A 22 20.23 10.56 -0.57
N VAL A 23 19.45 9.64 -1.13
CA VAL A 23 18.09 9.92 -1.64
C VAL A 23 17.13 10.40 -0.54
N PHE A 24 17.21 9.80 0.66
CA PHE A 24 16.33 10.13 1.79
C PHE A 24 17.09 10.72 2.99
N VAL A 25 18.31 10.23 3.23
CA VAL A 25 19.15 10.63 4.36
C VAL A 25 20.30 11.52 3.91
N LYS A 26 20.63 12.52 4.74
CA LYS A 26 21.87 13.30 4.60
C LYS A 26 23.06 12.34 4.66
N GLY A 27 24.03 12.48 3.76
CA GLY A 27 25.10 11.49 3.67
C GLY A 27 26.21 11.75 4.68
N CYS A 28 27.21 10.87 4.65
CA CYS A 28 28.26 10.71 5.66
C CYS A 28 27.82 10.15 7.02
N GLN A 29 26.53 9.84 7.23
CA GLN A 29 26.03 9.27 8.48
C GLN A 29 25.92 7.74 8.42
N LYS A 30 26.45 7.05 9.43
CA LYS A 30 26.18 5.62 9.67
C LYS A 30 24.96 5.47 10.57
N PHE A 31 24.16 4.44 10.32
CA PHE A 31 22.96 4.12 11.10
C PHE A 31 23.09 2.73 11.70
N VAL A 32 22.43 2.53 12.83
CA VAL A 32 22.17 1.23 13.43
C VAL A 32 20.70 0.91 13.21
N THR A 33 20.44 -0.29 12.69
CA THR A 33 19.10 -0.82 12.50
C THR A 33 18.96 -2.07 13.34
N THR A 34 17.99 -2.09 14.26
CA THR A 34 17.69 -3.27 15.06
C THR A 34 16.93 -4.32 14.24
N ASP A 35 16.82 -5.56 14.74
CA ASP A 35 16.12 -6.63 14.03
C ASP A 35 14.66 -6.26 13.72
N ASP A 36 13.98 -5.57 14.63
CA ASP A 36 12.63 -5.00 14.45
C ASP A 36 12.62 -3.70 13.62
N LEU A 37 13.65 -3.43 12.82
CA LEU A 37 13.77 -2.31 11.88
C LEU A 37 13.62 -0.90 12.49
N GLN A 38 13.92 -0.71 13.78
CA GLN A 38 14.11 0.63 14.31
C GLN A 38 15.46 1.16 13.82
N VAL A 39 15.48 2.38 13.29
CA VAL A 39 16.65 3.01 12.66
C VAL A 39 17.06 4.24 13.46
N ALA A 40 18.33 4.30 13.84
CA ALA A 40 18.89 5.42 14.58
C ALA A 40 20.33 5.73 14.10
N PRO A 41 20.81 6.99 14.24
CA PRO A 41 22.19 7.32 13.94
C PRO A 41 23.15 6.52 14.83
N ALA A 42 24.19 5.96 14.23
CA ALA A 42 25.20 5.20 14.96
C ALA A 42 25.93 6.10 15.96
N SER A 43 25.96 5.66 17.22
CA SER A 43 26.70 6.30 18.31
C SER A 43 27.10 5.27 19.35
N THR A 44 28.16 5.54 20.10
CA THR A 44 28.61 4.67 21.19
C THR A 44 27.55 4.53 22.27
N SER A 45 26.83 5.60 22.59
CA SER A 45 25.72 5.58 23.56
C SER A 45 24.58 4.66 23.10
N LEU A 46 24.22 4.67 21.82
CA LEU A 46 23.24 3.74 21.26
C LEU A 46 23.74 2.28 21.31
N MET A 47 25.02 2.03 21.00
CA MET A 47 25.59 0.69 21.11
C MET A 47 25.48 0.15 22.54
N LEU A 48 25.85 0.96 23.54
CA LEU A 48 25.76 0.57 24.96
C LEU A 48 24.30 0.34 25.40
N SER A 49 23.36 1.18 24.98
CA SER A 49 21.95 1.01 25.32
C SER A 49 21.34 -0.25 24.68
N LEU A 50 21.77 -0.61 23.46
CA LEU A 50 21.38 -1.86 22.82
C LEU A 50 21.97 -3.08 23.54
N CYS A 51 23.25 -3.03 23.94
CA CYS A 51 23.86 -4.10 24.74
C CYS A 51 23.08 -4.34 26.03
N GLN A 52 22.72 -3.27 26.74
CA GLN A 52 21.88 -3.35 27.94
C GLN A 52 20.48 -3.91 27.63
N LYS A 53 19.82 -3.42 26.56
CA LYS A 53 18.48 -3.85 26.14
C LYS A 53 18.43 -5.35 25.80
N PHE A 54 19.48 -5.87 25.16
CA PHE A 54 19.57 -7.27 24.75
C PHE A 54 20.28 -8.16 25.78
N GLY A 55 20.71 -7.61 26.92
CA GLY A 55 21.33 -8.38 28.00
C GLY A 55 22.75 -8.88 27.70
N VAL A 56 23.46 -8.21 26.80
CA VAL A 56 24.87 -8.53 26.47
C VAL A 56 25.76 -8.10 27.62
N GLN A 57 26.40 -9.07 28.30
CA GLN A 57 27.29 -8.83 29.44
C GLN A 57 28.75 -8.67 29.00
N ASP A 58 29.21 -9.53 28.09
CA ASP A 58 30.57 -9.49 27.54
C ASP A 58 30.51 -9.19 26.03
N PRO A 59 31.17 -8.13 25.54
CA PRO A 59 31.32 -7.88 24.11
C PRO A 59 31.95 -9.04 23.33
N ALA A 60 32.70 -9.94 23.99
CA ALA A 60 33.28 -11.14 23.37
C ALA A 60 32.22 -12.15 22.90
N ASP A 61 30.99 -12.08 23.43
CA ASP A 61 29.87 -12.93 23.02
C ASP A 61 29.23 -12.46 21.69
N LEU A 62 29.66 -11.32 21.15
CA LEU A 62 29.11 -10.74 19.92
C LEU A 62 29.84 -11.29 18.68
N GLU A 63 29.08 -11.89 17.77
CA GLU A 63 29.57 -12.24 16.44
C GLU A 63 29.19 -11.15 15.42
N GLN A 64 30.13 -10.79 14.55
CA GLN A 64 29.89 -9.89 13.43
C GLN A 64 29.74 -10.67 12.13
N SER A 65 28.56 -10.56 11.51
CA SER A 65 28.31 -11.09 10.16
C SER A 65 28.00 -9.98 9.16
N ILE A 66 28.37 -10.21 7.90
CA ILE A 66 28.10 -9.27 6.79
C ILE A 66 26.93 -9.80 5.97
N LEU A 67 25.77 -9.16 6.13
CA LEU A 67 24.59 -9.44 5.33
C LEU A 67 24.66 -8.72 3.97
N ARG A 68 24.88 -9.49 2.90
CA ARG A 68 24.74 -8.99 1.52
C ARG A 68 23.29 -9.09 1.07
N PHE A 69 22.73 -7.97 0.63
CA PHE A 69 21.38 -7.87 0.09
C PHE A 69 21.38 -8.01 -1.43
N THR A 70 20.59 -8.96 -1.92
CA THR A 70 20.17 -9.08 -3.33
C THR A 70 18.74 -8.56 -3.47
N SER A 71 18.25 -8.40 -4.70
CA SER A 71 16.85 -8.04 -4.96
C SER A 71 15.88 -8.99 -4.23
N GLU A 72 16.13 -10.31 -4.30
CA GLU A 72 15.32 -11.32 -3.60
C GLU A 72 15.32 -11.15 -2.07
N LYS A 73 16.46 -10.85 -1.46
CA LYS A 73 16.55 -10.62 -0.02
C LYS A 73 15.83 -9.34 0.40
N ILE A 74 15.85 -8.28 -0.41
CA ILE A 74 15.09 -7.06 -0.14
C ILE A 74 13.59 -7.32 -0.24
N THR A 75 13.13 -8.08 -1.24
CA THR A 75 11.72 -8.49 -1.31
C THR A 75 11.33 -9.39 -0.12
N SER A 76 12.22 -10.30 0.30
CA SER A 76 12.01 -11.10 1.51
C SER A 76 11.94 -10.24 2.76
N LEU A 77 12.80 -9.22 2.88
CA LEU A 77 12.79 -8.26 3.98
C LEU A 77 11.45 -7.52 4.08
N LEU A 78 10.94 -7.03 2.95
CA LEU A 78 9.65 -6.35 2.91
C LEU A 78 8.52 -7.30 3.36
N LYS A 79 8.45 -8.52 2.82
CA LYS A 79 7.45 -9.51 3.23
C LYS A 79 7.52 -9.84 4.73
N ARG A 80 8.72 -10.02 5.27
CA ARG A 80 8.93 -10.30 6.70
C ARG A 80 8.59 -9.11 7.57
N SER A 81 8.92 -7.89 7.15
CA SER A 81 8.60 -6.69 7.91
C SER A 81 7.09 -6.47 8.11
N LEU A 82 6.26 -7.03 7.21
CA LEU A 82 4.81 -7.02 7.33
C LEU A 82 4.26 -8.14 8.21
N THR A 83 5.03 -9.15 8.58
CA THR A 83 4.52 -10.39 9.22
C THR A 83 5.34 -10.88 10.41
N SER A 84 6.46 -10.21 10.72
CA SER A 84 7.40 -10.58 11.77
C SER A 84 8.09 -9.37 12.37
N ASN A 85 8.46 -9.47 13.65
CA ASN A 85 9.31 -8.51 14.36
C ASN A 85 10.80 -8.86 14.32
N GLN A 86 11.18 -9.93 13.60
CA GLN A 86 12.57 -10.37 13.46
C GLN A 86 12.97 -10.61 11.98
N PRO A 87 12.72 -9.63 11.09
CA PRO A 87 13.00 -9.80 9.66
C PRO A 87 14.49 -9.97 9.31
N LEU A 88 15.44 -9.35 10.03
CA LEU A 88 16.87 -9.48 9.74
C LEU A 88 17.38 -10.87 10.14
N THR A 89 16.98 -11.34 11.33
CA THR A 89 17.25 -12.72 11.79
C THR A 89 16.69 -13.74 10.78
N GLY A 90 15.44 -13.54 10.35
CA GLY A 90 14.80 -14.42 9.37
C GLY A 90 15.54 -14.48 8.03
N ILE A 91 16.13 -13.37 7.57
CA ILE A 91 16.98 -13.34 6.36
C ILE A 91 18.33 -14.00 6.60
N HIS A 92 18.96 -13.73 7.75
CA HIS A 92 20.28 -14.25 8.07
C HIS A 92 20.29 -15.78 8.10
N PHE A 93 19.28 -16.37 8.75
CA PHE A 93 19.17 -17.82 8.92
C PHE A 93 18.31 -18.50 7.83
N ASN A 94 17.88 -17.76 6.80
CA ASN A 94 16.97 -18.26 5.75
C ASN A 94 15.73 -19.01 6.30
N VAL A 95 15.19 -18.53 7.43
CA VAL A 95 14.05 -19.18 8.10
C VAL A 95 12.84 -19.15 7.16
N PRO A 96 12.20 -20.28 6.83
CA PRO A 96 11.02 -20.28 5.97
C PRO A 96 9.96 -19.31 6.49
N ILE A 97 9.33 -18.54 5.60
CA ILE A 97 8.13 -17.78 5.96
C ILE A 97 7.04 -18.82 6.18
N SER A 98 6.61 -19.02 7.43
CA SER A 98 5.51 -19.94 7.73
C SER A 98 4.27 -19.49 6.96
N PRO A 99 3.56 -20.40 6.26
CA PRO A 99 2.23 -20.09 5.76
C PRO A 99 1.30 -19.87 6.96
N ASP A 100 0.93 -18.60 7.17
CA ASP A 100 -0.12 -18.09 8.06
C ASP A 100 -0.27 -18.79 9.43
N ASP A 101 0.52 -18.32 10.41
CA ASP A 101 0.09 -18.30 11.82
C ASP A 101 0.05 -16.86 12.34
N ALA A 102 -0.23 -15.90 11.45
CA ALA A 102 -0.61 -14.55 11.83
C ALA A 102 -1.99 -14.61 12.50
N THR A 103 -2.06 -15.18 13.71
CA THR A 103 -3.02 -14.72 14.69
C THR A 103 -2.80 -13.22 14.77
N LEU A 104 -3.66 -12.42 14.14
CA LEU A 104 -3.75 -10.99 14.42
C LEU A 104 -3.93 -10.93 15.94
N SER A 105 -2.84 -10.63 16.65
CA SER A 105 -2.88 -10.63 18.10
C SER A 105 -3.87 -9.54 18.45
N MET A 106 -4.92 -9.96 19.17
CA MET A 106 -6.08 -9.16 19.54
C MET A 106 -5.69 -7.71 19.82
N ILE A 107 -6.34 -6.76 19.14
CA ILE A 107 -6.48 -5.43 19.73
C ILE A 107 -7.30 -5.66 21.01
N PRO A 108 -6.83 -5.27 22.21
CA PRO A 108 -7.65 -5.31 23.41
C PRO A 108 -8.97 -4.58 23.10
N GLY A 109 -10.11 -5.23 23.32
CA GLY A 109 -11.46 -4.69 23.05
C GLY A 109 -11.84 -3.44 23.85
N ASN A 110 -10.86 -2.81 24.49
CA ASN A 110 -10.93 -1.70 25.43
C ASN A 110 -10.12 -0.47 24.95
N LEU A 111 -9.78 -0.39 23.65
CA LEU A 111 -9.30 0.84 23.00
C LEU A 111 -10.17 1.24 21.79
N CYS A 112 -11.46 0.92 21.84
CA CYS A 112 -12.44 1.79 21.19
C CYS A 112 -12.37 3.12 21.95
N PRO A 113 -11.97 4.25 21.34
CA PRO A 113 -12.36 5.52 21.94
C PRO A 113 -13.89 5.51 21.96
N GLU A 114 -14.47 5.40 23.16
CA GLU A 114 -15.85 5.81 23.36
C GLU A 114 -15.95 7.25 22.89
N LYS A 115 -16.71 7.44 21.80
CA LYS A 115 -17.26 8.72 21.35
C LYS A 115 -16.24 9.86 21.24
N VAL A 116 -15.55 9.92 20.10
CA VAL A 116 -15.21 11.23 19.54
C VAL A 116 -16.31 11.55 18.52
N ASN A 117 -16.99 12.67 18.73
CA ASN A 117 -17.97 13.25 17.80
C ASN A 117 -17.24 13.62 16.49
N GLU A 118 -16.95 12.64 15.65
CA GLU A 118 -16.64 12.88 14.25
C GLU A 118 -17.99 12.92 13.54
N THR A 119 -18.28 14.06 12.90
CA THR A 119 -19.34 14.17 11.90
C THR A 119 -19.34 12.90 11.06
N GLU A 120 -20.47 12.19 11.04
CA GLU A 120 -20.68 11.01 10.19
C GLU A 120 -20.52 11.42 8.73
N ASP A 121 -19.28 11.49 8.27
CA ASP A 121 -18.95 11.46 6.86
C ASP A 121 -19.46 10.10 6.39
N LYS A 122 -20.52 10.16 5.59
CA LYS A 122 -21.19 9.03 4.96
C LYS A 122 -20.20 8.24 4.11
N ILE A 123 -19.38 7.41 4.74
CA ILE A 123 -18.72 6.28 4.12
C ILE A 123 -19.85 5.33 3.77
N GLY A 124 -20.11 5.21 2.47
CA GLY A 124 -21.26 4.50 1.93
C GLY A 124 -21.45 3.15 2.61
N ASP A 125 -22.70 2.82 2.91
CA ASP A 125 -23.13 1.54 3.45
C ASP A 125 -22.74 0.40 2.49
N VAL A 126 -21.49 -0.06 2.53
CA VAL A 126 -21.04 -1.19 1.72
C VAL A 126 -21.62 -2.45 2.35
N LYS A 127 -22.75 -2.90 1.80
CA LYS A 127 -23.43 -4.12 2.20
C LYS A 127 -22.82 -5.31 1.47
N ILE A 128 -22.46 -6.32 2.25
CA ILE A 128 -21.96 -7.60 1.76
C ILE A 128 -22.79 -8.74 2.35
N LYS A 129 -22.99 -9.80 1.56
CA LYS A 129 -23.62 -11.04 2.01
C LYS A 129 -22.57 -12.11 2.15
N ILE A 130 -22.38 -12.63 3.34
CA ILE A 130 -21.34 -13.61 3.65
C ILE A 130 -21.97 -14.99 3.68
N LEU A 131 -21.39 -15.93 2.94
CA LEU A 131 -21.67 -17.35 3.11
C LEU A 131 -20.60 -17.97 4.00
N GLN A 132 -21.01 -18.53 5.13
CA GLN A 132 -20.12 -19.14 6.13
C GLN A 132 -20.66 -20.48 6.62
N THR A 133 -19.80 -21.28 7.25
CA THR A 133 -20.23 -22.56 7.86
C THR A 133 -20.77 -22.37 9.27
N LYS A 134 -21.72 -23.21 9.70
CA LYS A 134 -22.20 -23.28 11.09
C LYS A 134 -21.15 -23.88 12.03
N ILE A 135 -20.30 -24.77 11.52
CA ILE A 135 -19.45 -25.66 12.32
C ILE A 135 -18.26 -24.92 12.91
N ASN A 136 -17.57 -24.11 12.08
CA ASN A 136 -16.37 -23.39 12.49
C ASN A 136 -16.46 -21.88 12.26
N SER A 137 -17.63 -21.39 11.81
CA SER A 137 -17.87 -20.01 11.39
C SER A 137 -16.91 -19.53 10.29
N ALA A 138 -16.16 -20.40 9.61
CA ALA A 138 -15.25 -19.98 8.55
C ALA A 138 -16.03 -19.39 7.37
N VAL A 139 -15.53 -18.27 6.84
CA VAL A 139 -16.06 -17.63 5.64
C VAL A 139 -15.67 -18.46 4.42
N LEU A 140 -16.65 -18.80 3.58
CA LEU A 140 -16.40 -19.44 2.29
C LEU A 140 -16.15 -18.38 1.23
N TYR A 141 -17.12 -17.49 1.08
CA TYR A 141 -17.06 -16.33 0.21
C TYR A 141 -18.08 -15.27 0.64
N ALA A 142 -17.91 -14.06 0.14
CA ALA A 142 -18.88 -12.99 0.20
C ALA A 142 -19.45 -12.70 -1.19
N GLU A 143 -20.77 -12.54 -1.28
CA GLU A 143 -21.45 -11.94 -2.42
C GLU A 143 -21.48 -10.43 -2.21
N VAL A 144 -20.91 -9.70 -3.17
CA VAL A 144 -20.64 -8.27 -3.02
C VAL A 144 -21.01 -7.50 -4.26
N GLY A 145 -21.37 -6.23 -4.07
CA GLY A 145 -21.54 -5.27 -5.15
C GLY A 145 -20.22 -4.68 -5.64
N GLN A 146 -20.31 -3.80 -6.63
CA GLN A 146 -19.16 -3.11 -7.23
C GLN A 146 -18.41 -2.22 -6.25
N ASP A 147 -19.14 -1.56 -5.35
CA ASP A 147 -18.54 -0.65 -4.37
C ASP A 147 -17.49 -1.38 -3.48
N PHE A 148 -17.76 -2.65 -3.12
CA PHE A 148 -16.79 -3.45 -2.38
C PHE A 148 -15.60 -3.89 -3.24
N VAL A 149 -15.83 -4.22 -4.51
CA VAL A 149 -14.72 -4.61 -5.41
C VAL A 149 -13.82 -3.41 -5.72
N ASP A 150 -14.41 -2.25 -5.97
CA ASP A 150 -13.67 -0.98 -6.10
C ASP A 150 -12.86 -0.68 -4.84
N LEU A 151 -13.45 -0.93 -3.67
CA LEU A 151 -12.74 -0.81 -2.40
C LEU A 151 -11.53 -1.75 -2.34
N VAL A 152 -11.69 -3.05 -2.62
CA VAL A 152 -10.61 -4.04 -2.56
C VAL A 152 -9.51 -3.75 -3.59
N PHE A 153 -9.88 -3.40 -4.82
CA PHE A 153 -8.91 -3.01 -5.86
C PHE A 153 -8.21 -1.70 -5.52
N GLY A 154 -8.93 -0.75 -4.92
CA GLY A 154 -8.37 0.50 -4.43
C GLY A 154 -7.31 0.33 -3.35
N LEU A 155 -7.30 -0.77 -2.60
CA LEU A 155 -6.24 -1.06 -1.61
C LEU A 155 -4.85 -1.15 -2.26
N LEU A 156 -4.78 -1.54 -3.54
CA LEU A 156 -3.53 -1.66 -4.28
C LEU A 156 -2.92 -0.29 -4.63
N SER A 157 -3.71 0.78 -4.66
CA SER A 157 -3.20 2.13 -4.94
C SER A 157 -2.69 2.84 -3.68
N VAL A 158 -3.09 2.40 -2.49
CA VAL A 158 -2.72 3.05 -1.23
C VAL A 158 -1.25 2.77 -0.87
N PRO A 159 -0.40 3.79 -0.72
CA PRO A 159 0.98 3.57 -0.32
C PRO A 159 1.09 3.12 1.14
N LEU A 160 2.07 2.26 1.42
CA LEU A 160 2.30 1.69 2.75
C LEU A 160 2.52 2.74 3.85
N GLY A 161 3.14 3.88 3.53
CA GLY A 161 3.32 5.00 4.45
C GLY A 161 1.99 5.59 4.93
N SER A 162 1.06 5.83 4.00
CA SER A 162 -0.28 6.34 4.29
C SER A 162 -1.12 5.35 5.07
N MET A 163 -1.00 4.06 4.77
CA MET A 163 -1.58 3.00 5.59
C MET A 163 -1.07 3.06 7.03
N THR A 164 0.25 3.07 7.21
CA THR A 164 0.88 3.08 8.54
C THR A 164 0.45 4.30 9.36
N LYS A 165 0.33 5.46 8.70
CA LYS A 165 -0.24 6.69 9.30
C LYS A 165 -1.68 6.48 9.75
N ALA A 166 -2.55 5.95 8.89
CA ALA A 166 -3.98 5.77 9.18
C ALA A 166 -4.22 4.76 10.31
N PHE A 167 -3.42 3.68 10.39
CA PHE A 167 -3.56 2.67 11.44
C PHE A 167 -3.07 3.10 12.83
N GLY A 168 -2.43 4.27 12.97
CA GLY A 168 -2.07 4.81 14.28
C GLY A 168 -1.21 3.86 15.13
N GLN A 169 -0.16 3.28 14.55
CA GLN A 169 0.76 2.32 15.20
C GLN A 169 0.11 1.00 15.67
N ARG A 170 -1.08 0.64 15.18
CA ARG A 170 -1.79 -0.61 15.53
C ARG A 170 -1.32 -1.84 14.73
N LEU A 171 -0.19 -1.77 14.03
CA LEU A 171 0.28 -2.87 13.19
C LEU A 171 0.96 -3.99 14.00
N SER A 172 0.22 -4.71 14.84
CA SER A 172 0.78 -5.60 15.88
C SER A 172 1.55 -6.86 15.41
N ASN A 173 1.49 -7.22 14.13
CA ASN A 173 2.04 -8.49 13.63
C ASN A 173 3.36 -8.33 12.86
N GLY A 174 3.82 -7.11 12.61
CA GLY A 174 5.08 -6.82 11.90
C GLY A 174 5.74 -5.57 12.46
N CYS A 175 6.82 -5.12 11.81
CA CYS A 175 7.67 -4.04 12.32
C CYS A 175 7.87 -2.88 11.33
N ILE A 176 6.99 -2.73 10.34
CA ILE A 176 6.99 -1.55 9.44
C ILE A 176 6.71 -0.25 10.20
N ASP A 177 5.91 -0.29 11.26
CA ASP A 177 5.61 0.87 12.10
C ASP A 177 6.87 1.43 12.78
N ASN A 178 7.87 0.58 13.06
CA ASN A 178 9.15 1.00 13.62
C ASN A 178 9.97 1.85 12.62
N LEU A 179 9.92 1.55 11.32
CA LEU A 179 10.52 2.42 10.29
C LEU A 179 9.83 3.79 10.28
N TYR A 180 8.50 3.80 10.33
CA TYR A 180 7.71 5.02 10.39
C TYR A 180 8.03 5.85 11.64
N ARG A 181 8.11 5.21 12.82
CA ARG A 181 8.46 5.85 14.10
C ARG A 181 9.90 6.39 14.08
N SER A 182 10.82 5.68 13.43
CA SER A 182 12.21 6.12 13.30
C SER A 182 12.31 7.43 12.52
N ILE A 183 11.56 7.57 11.42
CA ILE A 183 11.51 8.80 10.62
C ILE A 183 10.94 9.99 11.44
N LEU A 184 10.00 9.74 12.34
CA LEU A 184 9.42 10.75 13.24
C LEU A 184 10.23 11.01 14.51
N GLY A 185 11.25 10.21 14.80
CA GLY A 185 11.98 10.26 16.05
C GLY A 185 13.48 10.17 15.83
N SER A 186 14.05 8.98 16.04
CA SER A 186 15.50 8.76 16.08
C SER A 186 16.25 9.19 14.81
N ALA A 187 15.59 9.20 13.65
CA ALA A 187 16.17 9.61 12.37
C ALA A 187 15.72 10.99 11.87
N GLU A 188 14.83 11.70 12.57
CA GLU A 188 14.18 12.94 12.09
C GLU A 188 15.19 14.00 11.59
N GLY A 189 16.22 14.32 12.38
CA GLY A 189 17.23 15.33 12.02
C GLY A 189 18.14 14.97 10.84
N TYR A 190 18.12 13.70 10.42
CA TYR A 190 18.98 13.14 9.38
C TYR A 190 18.28 12.99 8.03
N MET A 191 16.96 13.20 7.98
CA MET A 191 16.17 13.15 6.76
C MET A 191 16.24 14.48 6.01
N GLY A 192 16.10 14.43 4.68
CA GLY A 192 15.74 15.61 3.90
C GLY A 192 14.33 16.08 4.30
N ARG A 193 14.14 17.38 4.55
CA ARG A 193 12.85 17.93 5.01
C ARG A 193 11.70 17.55 4.07
N ASP A 194 11.94 17.66 2.76
CA ASP A 194 10.94 17.33 1.74
C ASP A 194 10.73 15.81 1.60
N CYS A 195 11.75 15.00 1.94
CA CYS A 195 11.70 13.54 1.89
C CYS A 195 10.86 12.92 2.99
N GLN A 196 10.73 13.58 4.15
CA GLN A 196 10.01 13.04 5.31
C GLN A 196 8.52 12.86 4.99
N ASN A 197 7.89 13.90 4.42
CA ASN A 197 6.47 13.85 4.05
C ASN A 197 6.19 12.84 2.94
N LEU A 198 7.11 12.65 1.99
CA LEU A 198 7.01 11.65 0.94
C LEU A 198 6.94 10.21 1.48
N LEU A 199 7.47 9.95 2.68
CA LEU A 199 7.43 8.61 3.30
C LEU A 199 6.31 8.46 4.33
N LEU A 200 6.03 9.51 5.12
CA LEU A 200 5.04 9.46 6.20
C LEU A 200 3.60 9.68 5.73
N ALA A 201 3.41 10.48 4.69
CA ALA A 201 2.09 10.79 4.16
C ALA A 201 2.14 10.93 2.62
N PRO A 202 2.57 9.88 1.89
CA PRO A 202 2.59 9.90 0.43
C PRO A 202 1.19 10.13 -0.14
N GLU A 203 1.12 11.04 -1.10
CA GLU A 203 -0.07 11.26 -1.90
C GLU A 203 -0.24 10.14 -2.95
N LEU A 204 -1.48 9.90 -3.32
CA LEU A 204 -1.81 9.03 -4.44
C LEU A 204 -1.46 9.70 -5.76
N ALA A 205 -1.06 8.90 -6.75
CA ALA A 205 -0.97 9.38 -8.10
C ALA A 205 -2.36 9.86 -8.58
N ALA A 206 -2.36 10.85 -9.47
CA ALA A 206 -3.59 11.36 -10.06
C ALA A 206 -4.42 10.22 -10.69
N PHE A 207 -5.73 10.30 -10.52
CA PHE A 207 -6.75 9.33 -10.94
C PHE A 207 -6.67 7.94 -10.26
N SER A 208 -5.85 7.79 -9.22
CA SER A 208 -5.75 6.55 -8.42
C SER A 208 -6.64 6.56 -7.17
N GLY A 209 -7.36 7.66 -6.94
CA GLY A 209 -8.36 7.80 -5.89
C GLY A 209 -9.49 6.78 -6.03
N SER A 210 -9.99 6.29 -4.88
CA SER A 210 -11.09 5.32 -4.77
C SER A 210 -11.76 5.41 -3.40
N SER A 211 -12.78 4.58 -3.18
CA SER A 211 -13.41 4.45 -1.85
C SER A 211 -12.41 4.10 -0.74
N ALA A 212 -11.35 3.34 -1.06
CA ALA A 212 -10.31 2.99 -0.10
C ALA A 212 -9.49 4.22 0.34
N SER A 213 -9.14 5.11 -0.60
CA SER A 213 -8.36 6.31 -0.27
C SER A 213 -9.16 7.33 0.51
N GLN A 214 -10.47 7.46 0.24
CA GLN A 214 -11.37 8.32 1.00
C GLN A 214 -11.49 7.84 2.46
N ILE A 215 -11.63 6.54 2.67
CA ILE A 215 -11.73 5.93 4.01
C ILE A 215 -10.46 6.19 4.84
N LEU A 216 -9.31 6.14 4.20
CA LEU A 216 -8.01 6.38 4.83
C LEU A 216 -7.60 7.86 4.84
N GLN A 217 -8.43 8.74 4.27
CA GLN A 217 -8.16 10.18 4.13
C GLN A 217 -6.79 10.45 3.46
N VAL A 218 -6.49 9.71 2.39
CA VAL A 218 -5.26 9.87 1.62
C VAL A 218 -5.51 10.85 0.49
N ASN A 219 -4.73 11.93 0.49
CA ASN A 219 -4.78 12.94 -0.56
C ASN A 219 -4.33 12.35 -1.90
N GLU A 220 -4.92 12.86 -2.96
CA GLU A 220 -4.58 12.54 -4.33
C GLU A 220 -3.91 13.74 -4.99
N SER A 221 -2.77 13.51 -5.63
CA SER A 221 -2.06 14.55 -6.35
C SER A 221 -2.89 15.05 -7.53
N ALA A 222 -2.82 16.36 -7.78
CA ALA A 222 -3.52 16.96 -8.90
C ALA A 222 -2.99 16.39 -10.25
N PRO A 223 -3.88 16.21 -11.25
CA PRO A 223 -3.47 15.81 -12.59
C PRO A 223 -2.41 16.74 -13.16
N ARG A 224 -1.40 16.15 -13.82
CA ARG A 224 -0.32 16.96 -14.40
C ARG A 224 -0.85 17.80 -15.56
N LYS A 225 -0.44 19.07 -15.56
CA LYS A 225 -0.71 20.02 -16.64
C LYS A 225 0.60 20.51 -17.20
N LEU A 226 0.83 20.28 -18.49
CA LEU A 226 2.01 20.75 -19.20
C LEU A 226 1.59 21.83 -20.20
N ASN A 227 2.11 23.04 -20.02
CA ASN A 227 1.92 24.12 -20.96
C ASN A 227 3.00 24.03 -22.05
N ILE A 228 2.57 23.79 -23.29
CA ILE A 228 3.46 23.74 -24.44
C ILE A 228 3.26 24.99 -25.28
N ASN A 229 4.34 25.73 -25.49
CA ASN A 229 4.35 26.90 -26.38
C ASN A 229 4.61 26.47 -27.82
N SER A 230 3.63 25.81 -28.45
CA SER A 230 3.70 25.39 -29.84
C SER A 230 2.32 25.44 -30.50
N CYS A 231 2.27 25.59 -31.82
CA CYS A 231 1.00 25.53 -32.54
C CYS A 231 0.38 24.12 -32.41
N PHE A 232 -0.82 24.03 -31.83
CA PHE A 232 -1.55 22.76 -31.65
C PHE A 232 -1.71 21.97 -32.96
N MET A 233 -1.92 22.64 -34.10
CA MET A 233 -2.01 21.98 -35.40
C MET A 233 -0.69 21.37 -35.84
N CYS A 234 0.43 22.07 -35.62
CA CYS A 234 1.76 21.52 -35.89
C CYS A 234 2.09 20.34 -34.96
N PHE A 235 1.68 20.41 -33.70
CA PHE A 235 1.79 19.30 -32.76
C PHE A 235 0.98 18.08 -33.21
N LYS A 236 -0.29 18.26 -33.62
CA LYS A 236 -1.14 17.17 -34.10
C LYS A 236 -0.58 16.47 -35.35
N ILE A 237 0.06 17.21 -36.24
CA ILE A 237 0.64 16.67 -37.49
C ILE A 237 2.02 16.04 -37.26
N GLY A 238 2.87 16.70 -36.46
CA GLY A 238 4.30 16.36 -36.36
C GLY A 238 4.71 15.67 -35.06
N GLY A 239 3.85 15.58 -34.04
CA GLY A 239 4.18 15.02 -32.73
C GLY A 239 5.25 15.79 -31.95
N PHE A 240 5.76 15.18 -30.87
CA PHE A 240 6.73 15.79 -29.95
C PHE A 240 8.12 16.02 -30.56
N SER A 241 8.50 15.28 -31.60
CA SER A 241 9.81 15.42 -32.27
C SER A 241 9.97 16.73 -33.05
N ASN A 242 8.88 17.48 -33.24
CA ASN A 242 8.83 18.64 -34.12
C ASN A 242 8.44 19.95 -33.39
N LEU A 243 8.51 20.01 -32.05
CA LEU A 243 8.19 21.22 -31.28
C LEU A 243 8.99 22.46 -31.76
N SER A 244 10.22 22.27 -32.24
CA SER A 244 11.10 23.34 -32.75
C SER A 244 10.82 23.76 -34.19
N ARG A 245 10.00 23.02 -34.96
CA ARG A 245 9.74 23.31 -36.38
C ARG A 245 8.90 24.55 -36.64
N CYS A 246 8.22 25.09 -35.61
CA CYS A 246 7.55 26.40 -35.72
C CYS A 246 8.52 27.56 -35.99
N ARG A 247 9.85 27.34 -35.90
CA ARG A 247 10.87 28.39 -36.01
C ARG A 247 11.79 28.29 -37.24
N VAL A 248 11.56 27.35 -38.17
CA VAL A 248 12.45 27.21 -39.34
C VAL A 248 12.11 28.28 -40.38
N GLU A 249 12.91 29.34 -40.36
CA GLU A 249 12.88 30.40 -41.37
C GLU A 249 13.61 29.91 -42.61
N TYR A 250 12.83 29.60 -43.67
CA TYR A 250 13.07 29.82 -45.10
C TYR A 250 12.01 28.99 -45.87
N ASN A 251 11.04 29.69 -46.46
CA ASN A 251 9.98 29.19 -47.37
C ASN A 251 8.92 28.16 -46.90
N CYS A 252 8.80 27.82 -45.61
CA CYS A 252 7.68 27.01 -45.12
C CYS A 252 7.05 27.58 -43.84
N ARG A 253 6.58 28.84 -43.88
CA ARG A 253 5.63 29.33 -42.88
C ARG A 253 4.31 28.58 -43.10
N TYR A 254 4.00 27.59 -42.25
CA TYR A 254 2.64 27.07 -42.20
C TYR A 254 1.70 28.26 -41.94
N THR A 255 0.77 28.54 -42.84
CA THR A 255 -0.25 29.62 -42.72
C THR A 255 -0.95 29.60 -41.36
N ASN A 256 -1.08 28.42 -40.77
CA ASN A 256 -1.68 28.17 -39.46
C ASN A 256 -0.91 28.75 -38.25
N CYS A 257 0.37 29.12 -38.40
CA CYS A 257 1.22 29.64 -37.31
C CYS A 257 1.32 31.17 -37.27
N GLN A 258 0.90 31.87 -38.31
CA GLN A 258 1.09 33.33 -38.42
C GLN A 258 0.15 34.14 -37.51
N ASN A 259 -1.00 33.59 -37.10
CA ASN A 259 -2.03 34.33 -36.36
C ASN A 259 -2.24 33.86 -34.90
N TYR A 260 -1.48 32.88 -34.42
CA TYR A 260 -1.79 32.21 -33.15
C TYR A 260 -0.55 31.64 -32.44
N PRO A 261 0.05 32.35 -31.46
CA PRO A 261 0.85 31.68 -30.44
C PRO A 261 -0.13 31.05 -29.43
N LYS A 262 -0.62 29.86 -29.73
CA LYS A 262 -1.53 29.16 -28.80
C LYS A 262 -0.71 28.27 -27.90
N THR A 263 -0.41 28.72 -26.69
CA THR A 263 -0.04 27.80 -25.61
C THR A 263 -1.09 26.69 -25.58
N ALA A 264 -0.67 25.46 -25.86
CA ALA A 264 -1.50 24.28 -25.75
C ALA A 264 -1.26 23.68 -24.36
N GLN A 265 -2.32 23.51 -23.59
CA GLN A 265 -2.23 22.78 -22.33
C GLN A 265 -2.49 21.31 -22.60
N LEU A 266 -1.51 20.47 -22.28
CA LEU A 266 -1.73 19.03 -22.16
C LEU A 266 -2.17 18.75 -20.73
N CYS A 267 -3.32 18.09 -20.60
CA CYS A 267 -3.81 17.57 -19.34
C CYS A 267 -3.62 16.05 -19.35
N GLU A 268 -3.15 15.51 -18.23
CA GLU A 268 -3.21 14.08 -17.97
C GLU A 268 -4.67 13.62 -18.05
N LEU A 269 -4.90 12.50 -18.76
CA LEU A 269 -6.23 11.94 -18.94
C LEU A 269 -6.53 10.94 -17.84
N ASP A 270 -7.75 10.99 -17.32
CA ASP A 270 -8.25 9.98 -16.39
C ASP A 270 -8.41 8.64 -17.12
N PRO A 271 -7.63 7.59 -16.77
CA PRO A 271 -7.81 6.26 -17.35
C PRO A 271 -9.17 5.64 -17.02
N LYS A 272 -9.83 6.08 -15.93
CA LYS A 272 -11.20 5.67 -15.58
C LYS A 272 -12.26 6.39 -16.42
N SER A 273 -11.90 7.52 -17.07
CA SER A 273 -12.77 8.25 -18.01
C SER A 273 -12.05 8.86 -19.23
N PRO A 274 -11.61 8.04 -20.18
CA PRO A 274 -10.88 8.52 -21.37
C PRO A 274 -11.69 9.44 -22.29
N GLY A 275 -13.02 9.51 -22.13
CA GLY A 275 -13.92 10.34 -22.94
C GLY A 275 -14.41 11.64 -22.29
N GLY A 276 -14.03 11.95 -21.04
CA GLY A 276 -14.40 13.19 -20.34
C GLY A 276 -15.90 13.45 -20.07
N ASN A 277 -16.79 12.60 -20.57
CA ASN A 277 -18.25 12.84 -20.62
C ASN A 277 -19.08 11.90 -19.74
N SER A 278 -18.59 11.46 -18.58
CA SER A 278 -19.44 10.68 -17.67
C SER A 278 -19.30 11.16 -16.22
N SER A 279 -20.43 11.56 -15.64
CA SER A 279 -20.62 11.89 -14.22
C SER A 279 -20.40 10.71 -13.25
N ASN A 280 -19.86 9.58 -13.72
CA ASN A 280 -19.78 8.31 -12.98
C ASN A 280 -18.41 7.62 -13.17
N SER A 281 -17.33 8.37 -13.35
CA SER A 281 -16.00 7.89 -13.74
C SER A 281 -15.08 7.46 -12.59
N ASP A 282 -15.53 7.44 -11.34
CA ASP A 282 -14.60 7.32 -10.22
C ASP A 282 -14.26 5.87 -9.80
N ALA A 283 -14.81 4.88 -10.50
CA ALA A 283 -14.76 3.45 -10.16
C ALA A 283 -13.74 2.67 -11.01
N TYR A 284 -13.08 1.67 -10.41
CA TYR A 284 -12.21 0.72 -11.13
C TYR A 284 -13.03 -0.32 -11.90
N VAL A 285 -14.22 -0.64 -11.40
CA VAL A 285 -15.15 -1.61 -11.98
C VAL A 285 -16.23 -0.87 -12.77
N LYS A 286 -16.51 -1.37 -13.98
CA LYS A 286 -17.61 -0.84 -14.80
C LYS A 286 -18.93 -1.02 -14.08
N ARG A 287 -19.72 0.06 -13.96
CA ARG A 287 -21.04 -0.02 -13.36
C ARG A 287 -21.99 -0.89 -14.20
N ALA A 288 -22.45 -1.97 -13.59
CA ALA A 288 -23.35 -2.98 -14.17
C ALA A 288 -24.16 -3.66 -13.04
N PRO A 289 -25.30 -4.30 -13.30
CA PRO A 289 -26.05 -5.05 -12.26
C PRO A 289 -25.38 -6.38 -11.87
N GLN A 290 -24.04 -6.47 -11.96
CA GLN A 290 -23.27 -7.67 -11.70
C GLN A 290 -22.77 -7.70 -10.25
N SER A 291 -23.10 -8.78 -9.54
CA SER A 291 -22.51 -9.11 -8.23
C SER A 291 -21.25 -9.95 -8.42
N PHE A 292 -20.37 -9.88 -7.43
CA PHE A 292 -19.10 -10.61 -7.40
C PHE A 292 -19.08 -11.57 -6.22
N MET A 293 -18.33 -12.65 -6.39
CA MET A 293 -17.93 -13.54 -5.32
C MET A 293 -16.50 -13.18 -4.90
N VAL A 294 -16.30 -12.98 -3.60
CA VAL A 294 -14.98 -12.71 -3.01
C VAL A 294 -14.67 -13.78 -1.97
N THR A 295 -13.61 -14.55 -2.16
CA THR A 295 -13.17 -15.58 -1.20
C THR A 295 -12.44 -14.98 -0.01
N ASP A 296 -12.18 -15.77 1.04
CA ASP A 296 -11.54 -15.30 2.27
C ASP A 296 -10.14 -14.70 2.05
N ASP A 297 -9.43 -15.18 1.03
CA ASP A 297 -8.14 -14.67 0.54
C ASP A 297 -8.26 -13.50 -0.44
N LEU A 298 -9.44 -12.87 -0.53
CA LEU A 298 -9.78 -11.75 -1.41
C LEU A 298 -9.72 -12.07 -2.91
N GLY A 299 -9.83 -13.35 -3.28
CA GLY A 299 -10.02 -13.74 -4.67
C GLY A 299 -11.35 -13.25 -5.22
N VAL A 300 -11.33 -12.29 -6.14
CA VAL A 300 -12.52 -11.69 -6.77
C VAL A 300 -12.86 -12.40 -8.08
N ARG A 301 -14.13 -12.80 -8.25
CA ARG A 301 -14.67 -13.36 -9.50
C ARG A 301 -16.13 -12.99 -9.71
N PRO A 302 -16.67 -13.00 -10.94
CA PRO A 302 -18.10 -12.84 -11.17
C PRO A 302 -18.91 -13.86 -10.37
N LEU A 303 -20.00 -13.42 -9.73
CA LEU A 303 -20.90 -14.33 -9.02
C LEU A 303 -21.65 -15.21 -10.04
N SER A 304 -21.64 -16.52 -9.80
CA SER A 304 -22.39 -17.50 -10.60
C SER A 304 -22.74 -18.71 -9.75
N LEU A 305 -23.86 -19.36 -10.06
CA LEU A 305 -24.30 -20.57 -9.36
C LEU A 305 -23.27 -21.70 -9.47
N ASP A 306 -22.65 -21.87 -10.65
CA ASP A 306 -21.54 -22.82 -10.84
C ASP A 306 -20.37 -22.51 -9.90
N GLY A 307 -19.97 -21.25 -9.82
CA GLY A 307 -18.92 -20.80 -8.92
C GLY A 307 -19.21 -21.07 -7.44
N SER A 308 -20.47 -20.86 -7.01
CA SER A 308 -20.92 -21.15 -5.64
C SER A 308 -20.89 -22.66 -5.35
N LEU A 309 -21.42 -23.48 -6.26
CA LEU A 309 -21.43 -24.94 -6.10
C LEU A 309 -20.01 -25.52 -6.07
N ARG A 310 -19.09 -24.96 -6.86
CA ARG A 310 -17.67 -25.36 -6.84
C ARG A 310 -17.04 -25.11 -5.47
N VAL A 311 -17.22 -23.92 -4.89
CA VAL A 311 -16.65 -23.62 -3.56
C VAL A 311 -17.19 -24.54 -2.48
N VAL A 312 -18.50 -24.79 -2.49
CA VAL A 312 -19.13 -25.66 -1.49
C VAL A 312 -18.68 -27.12 -1.68
N SER A 313 -18.57 -27.59 -2.93
CA SER A 313 -18.14 -28.97 -3.22
C SER A 313 -16.66 -29.21 -2.92
N GLU A 314 -15.77 -28.27 -3.26
CA GLU A 314 -14.35 -28.29 -2.90
C GLU A 314 -14.15 -28.27 -1.38
N GLY A 315 -14.98 -27.49 -0.66
CA GLY A 315 -14.99 -27.44 0.80
C GLY A 315 -15.50 -28.72 1.48
N LYS A 316 -16.10 -29.67 0.74
CA LYS A 316 -16.77 -30.87 1.27
C LYS A 316 -17.82 -30.55 2.35
N ILE A 317 -18.52 -29.42 2.21
CA ILE A 317 -19.49 -28.93 3.20
C ILE A 317 -20.90 -29.34 2.77
N GLN A 318 -21.71 -29.79 3.72
CA GLN A 318 -23.12 -30.07 3.46
C GLN A 318 -23.92 -28.76 3.43
N MET A 319 -24.84 -28.62 2.48
CA MET A 319 -25.65 -27.39 2.30
C MET A 319 -26.41 -26.97 3.58
N LYS A 320 -26.85 -27.94 4.40
CA LYS A 320 -27.54 -27.69 5.68
C LYS A 320 -26.67 -26.94 6.72
N ASP A 321 -25.35 -27.00 6.55
CA ASP A 321 -24.36 -26.42 7.45
C ASP A 321 -23.93 -25.02 7.00
N LEU A 322 -24.54 -24.47 5.95
CA LEU A 322 -24.28 -23.13 5.46
C LEU A 322 -25.22 -22.11 6.12
N VAL A 323 -24.71 -20.90 6.32
CA VAL A 323 -25.47 -19.72 6.77
C VAL A 323 -25.08 -18.54 5.93
N GLU A 324 -26.09 -17.82 5.45
CA GLU A 324 -25.95 -16.50 4.86
C GLU A 324 -26.12 -15.43 5.95
N LYS A 325 -25.23 -14.44 5.95
CA LYS A 325 -25.30 -13.29 6.87
C LYS A 325 -25.02 -12.01 6.11
N GLU A 326 -25.94 -11.06 6.18
CA GLU A 326 -25.73 -9.71 5.65
C GLU A 326 -24.99 -8.84 6.66
N VAL A 327 -23.98 -8.09 6.19
CA VAL A 327 -23.15 -7.21 7.00
C VAL A 327 -22.95 -5.89 6.25
N THR A 328 -23.18 -4.77 6.93
CA THR A 328 -22.76 -3.45 6.47
C THR A 328 -21.39 -3.14 7.05
N LEU A 329 -20.41 -2.84 6.20
CA LEU A 329 -19.06 -2.56 6.65
C LEU A 329 -18.93 -1.15 7.21
N THR A 330 -18.34 -1.05 8.40
CA THR A 330 -17.94 0.24 8.99
C THR A 330 -16.58 0.68 8.46
N LYS A 331 -16.26 1.98 8.58
CA LYS A 331 -14.92 2.54 8.32
C LYS A 331 -13.81 1.70 8.98
N PHE A 332 -14.00 1.35 10.25
CA PHE A 332 -13.05 0.54 11.01
C PHE A 332 -12.84 -0.85 10.42
N GLN A 333 -13.92 -1.54 10.04
CA GLN A 333 -13.81 -2.86 9.41
C GLN A 333 -13.10 -2.82 8.06
N VAL A 334 -13.30 -1.76 7.27
CA VAL A 334 -12.58 -1.57 6.01
C VAL A 334 -11.08 -1.37 6.25
N MET A 335 -10.73 -0.57 7.25
CA MET A 335 -9.34 -0.40 7.66
C MET A 335 -8.74 -1.76 8.10
N GLU A 336 -9.41 -2.49 8.98
CA GLU A 336 -8.93 -3.81 9.42
C GLU A 336 -8.86 -4.83 8.27
N LEU A 337 -9.74 -4.74 7.28
CA LEU A 337 -9.70 -5.58 6.07
C LEU A 337 -8.44 -5.33 5.26
N GLN A 338 -8.07 -4.06 5.08
CA GLN A 338 -6.84 -3.70 4.39
C GLN A 338 -5.60 -4.18 5.14
N ARG A 339 -5.61 -4.06 6.47
CA ARG A 339 -4.54 -4.59 7.32
C ARG A 339 -4.43 -6.11 7.17
N ALA A 340 -5.56 -6.81 7.22
CA ALA A 340 -5.59 -8.26 7.08
C ALA A 340 -5.11 -8.71 5.69
N ALA A 341 -5.48 -7.98 4.63
CA ALA A 341 -5.06 -8.26 3.25
C ALA A 341 -3.52 -8.26 3.07
N LEU A 342 -2.78 -7.46 3.86
CA LEU A 342 -1.32 -7.43 3.81
C LEU A 342 -0.65 -8.55 4.61
N MET A 343 -1.34 -9.13 5.58
CA MET A 343 -0.70 -9.93 6.64
C MET A 343 -1.24 -11.37 6.75
N SER A 344 -2.35 -11.69 6.08
CA SER A 344 -3.07 -12.94 6.24
C SER A 344 -3.83 -13.32 4.97
N ARG A 345 -3.95 -14.62 4.69
CA ARG A 345 -4.86 -15.15 3.65
C ARG A 345 -6.30 -15.31 4.13
N GLY A 346 -6.59 -15.11 5.42
CA GLY A 346 -7.95 -15.16 5.98
C GLY A 346 -8.52 -13.77 6.23
N ALA A 347 -8.49 -12.91 5.21
CA ALA A 347 -8.76 -11.48 5.38
C ALA A 347 -10.21 -11.21 5.80
N LEU A 348 -11.19 -11.85 5.13
CA LEU A 348 -12.61 -11.67 5.48
C LEU A 348 -12.92 -12.26 6.86
N SER A 349 -12.46 -13.48 7.12
CA SER A 349 -12.65 -14.19 8.38
C SER A 349 -12.06 -13.41 9.56
N SER A 350 -10.93 -12.74 9.36
CA SER A 350 -10.27 -11.98 10.43
C SER A 350 -11.03 -10.73 10.88
N VAL A 351 -11.85 -10.15 10.00
CA VAL A 351 -12.59 -8.91 10.24
C VAL A 351 -14.05 -9.17 10.57
N LEU A 352 -14.66 -10.16 9.93
CA LEU A 352 -16.10 -10.36 9.93
C LEU A 352 -16.57 -11.40 10.95
N LEU A 353 -15.66 -12.22 11.46
CA LEU A 353 -15.97 -13.22 12.48
C LEU A 353 -15.59 -12.71 13.88
N PRO A 354 -16.37 -13.08 14.91
CA PRO A 354 -15.98 -12.79 16.28
C PRO A 354 -14.64 -13.47 16.61
N PRO A 355 -13.80 -12.83 17.45
CA PRO A 355 -12.49 -13.36 17.78
C PRO A 355 -12.60 -14.77 18.37
N LYS A 356 -11.77 -15.70 17.87
CA LYS A 356 -11.66 -17.05 18.43
C LYS A 356 -11.17 -16.94 19.88
N LYS A 357 -11.99 -17.34 20.85
CA LYS A 357 -11.56 -17.48 22.24
C LYS A 357 -10.42 -18.50 22.28
N LYS A 358 -9.21 -18.10 22.72
CA LYS A 358 -8.15 -19.07 23.00
C LYS A 358 -8.68 -20.09 24.02
N LYS A 359 -8.66 -21.38 23.67
CA LYS A 359 -8.73 -22.44 24.68
C LYS A 359 -7.49 -22.23 25.54
N ASN A 360 -7.68 -21.82 26.79
CA ASN A 360 -6.61 -21.82 27.78
C ASN A 360 -6.09 -23.26 27.88
N LEU A 361 -4.99 -23.56 27.20
CA LEU A 361 -4.14 -24.70 27.52
C LEU A 361 -3.56 -24.40 28.89
N LYS A 362 -4.30 -24.77 29.93
CA LYS A 362 -3.76 -24.87 31.28
C LYS A 362 -2.54 -25.79 31.19
N HIS A 363 -1.41 -25.26 31.66
CA HIS A 363 -0.13 -25.95 31.83
C HIS A 363 -0.31 -27.45 32.18
N LEU A 364 0.08 -28.32 31.26
CA LEU A 364 0.62 -29.63 31.63
C LEU A 364 2.06 -29.37 32.06
N ARG A 365 2.23 -29.19 33.37
CA ARG A 365 3.53 -29.36 34.02
C ARG A 365 3.85 -30.85 33.97
N TYR A 366 4.99 -31.20 33.41
CA TYR A 366 5.75 -32.37 33.80
C TYR A 366 7.17 -31.93 34.09
#